data_AF-A0A497JH13-F1
#
_entry.id   AF-A0A497JH13-F1
#
_cell.length_a   1.000
_cell.length_b   1.000
_cell.length_c   1.000
_cell.angle_alpha   90.00
_cell.angle_beta   90.00
_cell.angle_gamma   90.00
#
_symmetry.space_group_name_H-M   'P 1'
#
loop_
_entity.id
_entity.type
_entity.pdbx_description
1 polymer ?
#
loop_
_entity_poly.entity_id
_entity_poly.type
_entity_poly.pdbx_seq_one_letter_code
_entity_poly.pdbx_strand_id
1 'polypeptide(L)'
;MQLGNKEYIKESIKQYYLEQLKEFHKEIQQKEKEIQLKAAEQIKRLREEALQRLQRELATVRASTLNEEKLKAKREYEMLREELIERVLQELKKKLPQLSSSQQYIKAVKRNMPKEYEYALVGNEKLKKIFKKAKISKGIQGVKFVTKDAVIDFTLDRMLEAKQDMIRESIAKEVFS
;
A
#
# COMPACT_ATOMS: atom_id res chain seq x y z
N MET A 1 2.40 -99.40 47.91
CA MET A 1 3.24 -98.23 47.54
C MET A 1 2.73 -97.65 46.22
N GLN A 2 1.85 -96.65 46.26
CA GLN A 2 1.38 -95.92 45.05
C GLN A 2 1.04 -94.46 45.42
N LEU A 3 2.05 -93.71 45.88
CA LEU A 3 1.91 -92.26 46.14
C LEU A 3 2.78 -91.40 45.20
N GLY A 4 3.85 -91.95 44.60
CA GLY A 4 4.77 -91.20 43.74
C GLY A 4 4.25 -90.74 42.37
N ASN A 5 3.07 -91.19 41.92
CA ASN A 5 2.57 -90.91 40.56
C ASN A 5 1.64 -89.69 40.49
N LYS A 6 0.88 -89.40 41.56
CA LYS A 6 -0.07 -88.27 41.60
C LYS A 6 0.62 -86.92 41.81
N GLU A 7 1.67 -86.89 42.62
CA GLU A 7 2.47 -85.68 42.85
C GLU A 7 3.30 -85.32 41.61
N TYR A 8 3.87 -86.31 40.93
CA TYR A 8 4.61 -86.12 39.69
C TYR A 8 3.74 -85.53 38.56
N ILE A 9 2.49 -86.00 38.43
CA ILE A 9 1.52 -85.47 37.45
C ILE A 9 1.14 -84.02 37.81
N LYS A 10 0.92 -83.70 39.09
CA LYS A 10 0.61 -82.32 39.53
C LYS A 10 1.76 -81.36 39.23
N GLU A 11 2.99 -81.76 39.51
CA GLU A 11 4.18 -80.94 39.23
C GLU A 11 4.33 -80.71 37.72
N SER A 12 4.11 -81.74 36.90
CA SER A 12 4.18 -81.63 35.43
C SER A 12 3.11 -80.70 34.86
N ILE A 13 1.87 -80.79 35.36
CA ILE A 13 0.78 -79.88 34.98
C ILE A 13 1.13 -78.44 35.38
N LYS A 14 1.69 -78.24 36.58
CA LYS A 14 2.11 -76.92 37.07
C LYS A 14 3.23 -76.33 36.20
N GLN A 15 4.23 -77.12 35.81
CA GLN A 15 5.30 -76.68 34.91
C GLN A 15 4.75 -76.29 33.53
N TYR A 16 3.84 -77.08 32.96
CA TYR A 16 3.19 -76.76 31.69
C TYR A 16 2.44 -75.41 31.73
N TYR A 17 1.65 -75.16 32.77
CA TYR A 17 0.96 -73.88 32.92
C TYR A 17 1.92 -72.71 33.20
N LEU A 18 3.04 -72.94 33.90
CA LEU A 18 4.06 -71.92 34.12
C LEU A 18 4.81 -71.57 32.83
N GLU A 19 5.08 -72.54 31.96
CA GLU A 19 5.66 -72.30 30.63
C GLU A 19 4.69 -71.52 29.74
N GLN A 20 3.42 -71.93 29.68
CA GLN A 20 2.37 -71.19 28.97
C GLN A 20 2.24 -69.75 29.48
N LEU A 21 2.26 -69.54 30.80
CA LEU A 21 2.22 -68.19 31.38
C LEU A 21 3.43 -67.34 30.96
N LYS A 22 4.63 -67.93 30.88
CA LYS A 22 5.83 -67.22 30.40
C LYS A 22 5.72 -66.84 28.92
N GLU A 23 5.17 -67.71 28.07
CA GLU A 23 4.92 -67.41 26.66
C GLU A 23 3.89 -66.29 26.50
N PHE A 24 2.74 -66.37 27.19
CA PHE A 24 1.75 -65.30 27.17
C PHE A 24 2.32 -63.96 27.64
N HIS A 25 3.17 -63.97 28.67
CA HIS A 25 3.79 -62.74 29.15
C HIS A 25 4.74 -62.12 28.11
N LYS A 26 5.50 -62.96 27.39
CA LYS A 26 6.36 -62.49 26.28
C LYS A 26 5.53 -61.90 25.14
N GLU A 27 4.43 -62.55 24.75
CA GLU A 27 3.53 -62.05 23.71
C GLU A 27 2.88 -60.71 24.09
N ILE A 28 2.44 -60.58 25.35
CA ILE A 28 1.86 -59.32 25.87
C ILE A 28 2.92 -58.22 25.81
N GLN A 29 4.14 -58.47 26.29
CA GLN A 29 5.23 -57.48 26.25
C GLN A 29 5.60 -57.08 24.82
N GLN A 30 5.56 -58.03 23.88
CA GLN A 30 5.84 -57.74 22.47
C GLN A 30 4.72 -56.88 21.85
N LYS A 31 3.46 -57.20 22.13
CA LYS A 31 2.31 -56.38 21.70
C LYS A 31 2.33 -54.98 22.32
N GLU A 32 2.68 -54.85 23.59
CA GLU A 32 2.83 -53.55 24.25
C GLU A 32 3.89 -52.69 23.56
N LYS A 33 5.06 -53.27 23.23
CA LYS A 33 6.12 -52.56 22.50
C LYS A 33 5.66 -52.11 21.11
N GLU A 34 4.96 -52.98 20.37
CA GLU A 34 4.42 -52.63 19.06
C GLU A 34 3.39 -51.51 19.13
N ILE A 35 2.50 -51.55 20.13
CA ILE A 35 1.50 -50.49 20.35
C ILE A 35 2.20 -49.18 20.72
N GLN A 36 3.19 -49.20 21.59
CA GLN A 36 3.96 -48.02 21.97
C GLN A 36 4.70 -47.40 20.78
N LEU A 37 5.32 -48.22 19.93
CA LEU A 37 5.99 -47.75 18.71
C LEU A 37 4.99 -47.11 17.74
N LYS A 38 3.86 -47.77 17.46
CA LYS A 38 2.82 -47.22 16.59
C LYS A 38 2.24 -45.91 17.13
N ALA A 39 1.99 -45.84 18.44
CA ALA A 39 1.51 -44.61 19.08
C ALA A 39 2.55 -43.49 18.98
N ALA A 40 3.84 -43.78 19.19
CA ALA A 40 4.92 -42.80 19.06
C ALA A 40 5.05 -42.27 17.61
N GLU A 41 4.97 -43.15 16.61
CA GLU A 41 4.95 -42.76 15.20
C GLU A 41 3.74 -41.89 14.86
N GLN A 42 2.56 -42.25 15.36
CA GLN A 42 1.33 -41.50 15.11
C GLN A 42 1.37 -40.12 15.77
N ILE A 43 1.87 -40.02 17.00
CA ILE A 43 2.09 -38.73 17.68
C ILE A 43 3.10 -37.88 16.90
N LYS A 44 4.18 -38.47 16.39
CA LYS A 44 5.18 -37.75 15.60
C LYS A 44 4.55 -37.20 14.31
N ARG A 45 3.79 -38.01 13.57
CA ARG A 45 3.08 -37.56 12.36
C ARG A 45 2.11 -36.43 12.65
N LEU A 46 1.29 -36.55 13.69
CA LEU A 46 0.34 -35.49 14.08
C LEU A 46 1.05 -34.18 14.45
N ARG A 47 2.21 -34.25 15.12
CA ARG A 47 3.02 -33.07 15.41
C ARG A 47 3.58 -32.42 14.15
N GLU A 48 4.08 -33.22 13.20
CA GLU A 48 4.58 -32.72 11.91
C GLU A 48 3.47 -32.06 11.10
N GLU A 49 2.27 -32.67 11.03
CA GLU A 49 1.12 -32.08 10.34
C GLU A 49 0.66 -30.78 11.00
N ALA A 50 0.60 -30.73 12.34
CA ALA A 50 0.24 -29.51 13.07
C ALA A 50 1.25 -28.39 12.83
N LEU A 51 2.55 -28.70 12.85
CA LEU A 51 3.62 -27.74 12.56
C LEU A 51 3.53 -27.21 11.13
N GLN A 52 3.28 -28.08 10.15
CA GLN A 52 3.11 -27.65 8.75
C GLN A 52 1.88 -26.76 8.57
N ARG A 53 0.75 -27.08 9.21
CA ARG A 53 -0.45 -26.22 9.17
C ARG A 53 -0.15 -24.84 9.78
N LEU A 54 0.48 -24.82 10.95
CA LEU A 54 0.81 -23.58 11.65
C LEU A 54 1.80 -22.73 10.83
N GLN A 55 2.78 -23.33 10.18
CA GLN A 55 3.69 -22.63 9.27
C GLN A 55 2.98 -22.00 8.07
N ARG A 56 2.00 -22.70 7.47
CA ARG A 56 1.20 -22.17 6.35
C ARG A 56 0.32 -21.00 6.77
N GLU A 57 -0.35 -21.12 7.91
CA GLU A 57 -1.16 -20.04 8.49
C GLU A 57 -0.30 -18.81 8.78
N LEU A 58 0.85 -19.02 9.42
CA LEU A 58 1.77 -17.94 9.79
C LEU A 58 2.36 -17.25 8.53
N ALA A 59 2.67 -18.02 7.48
CA ALA A 59 3.06 -17.46 6.19
C ALA A 59 1.94 -16.62 5.55
N THR A 60 0.69 -17.06 5.66
CA THR A 60 -0.48 -16.34 5.14
C THR A 60 -0.68 -15.02 5.89
N VAL A 61 -0.65 -15.06 7.22
CA VAL A 61 -0.78 -13.87 8.07
C VAL A 61 0.37 -12.89 7.81
N ARG A 62 1.61 -13.37 7.70
CA ARG A 62 2.74 -12.51 7.36
C ARG A 62 2.57 -11.84 6.00
N ALA A 63 2.11 -12.58 4.99
CA ALA A 63 1.89 -12.03 3.66
C ALA A 63 0.77 -10.98 3.67
N SER A 64 -0.32 -11.19 4.41
CA SER A 64 -1.39 -10.20 4.53
C SER A 64 -0.91 -8.94 5.24
N THR A 65 -0.22 -9.07 6.39
CA THR A 65 0.31 -7.91 7.13
C THR A 65 1.30 -7.11 6.28
N LEU A 66 2.20 -7.80 5.58
CA LEU A 66 3.21 -7.14 4.75
C LEU A 66 2.56 -6.42 3.54
N ASN A 67 1.48 -6.97 3.00
CA ASN A 67 0.69 -6.30 1.96
C ASN A 67 -0.06 -5.08 2.50
N GLU A 68 -0.63 -5.16 3.71
CA GLU A 68 -1.27 -4.02 4.38
C GLU A 68 -0.27 -2.90 4.65
N GLU A 69 0.92 -3.22 5.17
CA GLU A 69 1.99 -2.25 5.40
C GLU A 69 2.47 -1.61 4.09
N LYS A 70 2.65 -2.40 3.02
CA LYS A 70 2.97 -1.88 1.68
C LYS A 70 1.91 -0.92 1.16
N LEU A 71 0.63 -1.26 1.34
CA LEU A 71 -0.47 -0.39 0.93
C LEU A 71 -0.50 0.89 1.75
N LYS A 72 -0.27 0.80 3.06
CA LYS A 72 -0.18 1.95 3.96
C LYS A 72 0.96 2.89 3.55
N ALA A 73 2.17 2.35 3.38
CA ALA A 73 3.34 3.11 2.94
C ALA A 73 3.11 3.77 1.57
N LYS A 74 2.50 3.05 0.62
CA LYS A 74 2.14 3.62 -0.69
C LYS A 74 1.16 4.78 -0.58
N ARG A 75 0.13 4.66 0.29
CA ARG A 75 -0.82 5.76 0.52
C ARG A 75 -0.16 6.98 1.15
N GLU A 76 0.66 6.76 2.18
CA GLU A 76 1.41 7.83 2.84
C GLU A 76 2.34 8.55 1.86
N TYR A 77 3.01 7.80 1.00
CA TYR A 77 3.85 8.36 -0.05
C TYR A 77 3.05 9.23 -1.05
N GLU A 78 1.92 8.73 -1.56
CA GLU A 78 1.09 9.52 -2.51
C GLU A 78 0.50 10.78 -1.84
N MET A 79 0.13 10.70 -0.55
CA MET A 79 -0.31 11.88 0.20
C MET A 79 0.82 12.92 0.33
N LEU A 80 2.01 12.51 0.76
CA LEU A 80 3.16 13.42 0.88
C LEU A 80 3.57 14.02 -0.46
N ARG A 81 3.50 13.23 -1.52
CA ARG A 81 3.76 13.68 -2.89
C ARG A 81 2.77 14.76 -3.31
N GLU A 82 1.48 14.56 -3.06
CA GLU A 82 0.44 15.53 -3.39
C GLU A 82 0.56 16.80 -2.54
N GLU A 83 0.82 16.68 -1.24
CA GLU A 83 1.09 17.83 -0.36
C GLU A 83 2.27 18.67 -0.87
N LEU A 84 3.35 18.03 -1.32
CA LEU A 84 4.53 18.73 -1.83
C LEU A 84 4.21 19.47 -3.14
N ILE A 85 3.52 18.81 -4.07
CA ILE A 85 3.05 19.41 -5.32
C ILE A 85 2.16 20.63 -5.02
N GLU A 86 1.22 20.50 -4.08
CA GLU A 86 0.33 21.59 -3.71
C GLU A 86 1.10 22.76 -3.10
N ARG A 87 2.07 22.50 -2.21
CA ARG A 87 2.93 23.55 -1.64
C ARG A 87 3.69 24.31 -2.73
N VAL A 88 4.27 23.61 -3.71
CA VAL A 88 4.96 24.24 -4.84
C VAL A 88 3.99 25.13 -5.64
N LEU A 89 2.77 24.64 -5.92
CA LEU A 89 1.76 25.44 -6.62
C LEU A 89 1.33 26.67 -5.81
N GLN A 90 1.19 26.55 -4.49
CA GLN A 90 0.87 27.68 -3.62
C GLN A 90 2.01 28.72 -3.59
N GLU A 91 3.26 28.29 -3.56
CA GLU A 91 4.41 29.20 -3.65
C GLU A 91 4.50 29.89 -5.01
N LEU A 92 4.19 29.18 -6.10
CA LEU A 92 4.08 29.78 -7.43
C LEU A 92 2.96 30.84 -7.48
N LYS A 93 1.79 30.54 -6.89
CA LYS A 93 0.67 31.49 -6.79
C LYS A 93 1.07 32.80 -6.10
N LYS A 94 1.88 32.74 -5.04
CA LYS A 94 2.41 33.92 -4.34
C LYS A 94 3.30 34.80 -5.24
N LYS A 95 3.93 34.23 -6.27
CA LYS A 95 4.80 34.95 -7.23
C LYS A 95 4.04 35.56 -8.41
N LEU A 96 2.80 35.14 -8.68
CA LEU A 96 2.00 35.64 -9.81
C LEU A 96 1.83 37.18 -9.86
N PRO A 97 1.67 37.92 -8.74
CA PRO A 97 1.57 39.38 -8.79
C PRO A 97 2.81 40.08 -9.34
N GLN A 98 3.99 39.52 -9.08
CA GLN A 98 5.25 40.04 -9.61
C GLN A 98 5.37 39.70 -11.09
N LEU A 99 5.01 38.47 -11.47
CA LEU A 99 5.07 37.98 -12.84
C LEU A 99 4.08 38.69 -13.78
N SER A 100 2.88 39.03 -13.30
CA SER A 100 1.86 39.75 -14.07
C SER A 100 2.29 41.16 -14.46
N SER A 101 3.33 41.70 -13.80
CA SER A 101 3.93 42.99 -14.12
C SER A 101 5.22 42.87 -14.94
N SER A 102 5.65 41.65 -15.27
CA SER A 102 6.90 41.40 -16.01
C SER A 102 6.78 41.77 -17.49
N GLN A 103 7.88 42.23 -18.08
CA GLN A 103 7.91 42.54 -19.51
C GLN A 103 7.62 41.32 -20.39
N GLN A 104 8.05 40.13 -19.97
CA GLN A 104 7.82 38.89 -20.72
C GLN A 104 6.32 38.57 -20.79
N TYR A 105 5.62 38.61 -19.66
CA TYR A 105 4.17 38.45 -19.60
C TYR A 105 3.46 39.47 -20.47
N ILE A 106 3.78 40.77 -20.31
CA ILE A 106 3.15 41.84 -21.08
C ILE A 106 3.36 41.65 -22.59
N LYS A 107 4.56 41.25 -23.02
CA LYS A 107 4.85 40.93 -24.44
C LYS A 107 3.99 39.76 -24.93
N ALA A 108 3.85 38.70 -24.13
CA ALA A 108 3.03 37.54 -24.49
C ALA A 108 1.55 37.89 -24.62
N VAL A 109 1.00 38.68 -23.69
CA VAL A 109 -0.40 39.16 -23.76
C VAL A 109 -0.62 40.05 -24.98
N LYS A 110 0.31 40.98 -25.27
CA LYS A 110 0.20 41.87 -26.45
C LYS A 110 0.21 41.11 -27.77
N ARG A 111 0.97 40.02 -27.88
CA ARG A 111 1.02 39.19 -29.09
C ARG A 111 -0.30 38.47 -29.36
N ASN A 112 -1.01 38.08 -28.30
CA ASN A 112 -2.27 37.34 -28.39
C ASN A 112 -3.49 38.23 -28.11
N MET A 113 -3.31 39.56 -28.11
CA MET A 113 -4.37 40.51 -27.81
C MET A 113 -5.41 40.50 -28.95
N PRO A 114 -6.72 40.48 -28.64
CA PRO A 114 -7.75 40.60 -29.66
C PRO A 114 -7.65 41.94 -30.38
N LYS A 115 -7.89 41.95 -31.70
CA LYS A 115 -7.84 43.17 -32.53
C LYS A 115 -8.89 44.19 -32.09
N GLU A 116 -10.05 43.71 -31.69
CA GLU A 116 -11.15 44.53 -31.19
C GLU A 116 -11.59 44.03 -29.81
N TYR A 117 -11.66 44.95 -28.86
CA TYR A 117 -12.19 44.70 -27.52
C TYR A 117 -12.84 45.98 -26.98
N GLU A 118 -13.86 45.82 -26.15
CA GLU A 118 -14.62 46.94 -25.57
C GLU A 118 -13.81 47.60 -24.45
N TYR A 119 -13.32 46.79 -23.51
CA TYR A 119 -12.45 47.21 -22.42
C TYR A 119 -11.60 46.05 -21.91
N ALA A 120 -10.53 46.37 -21.20
CA ALA A 120 -9.66 45.39 -20.55
C ALA A 120 -9.81 45.49 -19.03
N LEU A 121 -9.96 44.37 -18.34
CA LEU A 121 -9.86 44.30 -16.88
C LEU A 121 -8.41 43.96 -16.53
N VAL A 122 -7.79 44.79 -15.70
CA VAL A 122 -6.37 44.62 -15.30
C VAL A 122 -6.19 44.55 -13.80
N GLY A 123 -5.21 43.77 -13.35
CA GLY A 123 -4.96 43.54 -11.93
C GLY A 123 -4.26 44.67 -11.18
N ASN A 124 -3.55 45.56 -11.89
CA ASN A 124 -2.77 46.63 -11.26
C ASN A 124 -2.63 47.88 -12.16
N GLU A 125 -2.18 48.98 -11.55
CA GLU A 125 -1.98 50.27 -12.22
C GLU A 125 -0.89 50.22 -13.32
N LYS A 126 0.14 49.38 -13.18
CA LYS A 126 1.18 49.25 -14.22
C LYS A 126 0.58 48.72 -15.52
N LEU A 127 -0.29 47.71 -15.44
CA LEU A 127 -1.00 47.16 -16.58
C LEU A 127 -2.02 48.15 -17.16
N LYS A 128 -2.69 48.94 -16.32
CA LYS A 128 -3.62 49.99 -16.77
C LYS A 128 -2.97 51.02 -17.69
N LYS A 129 -1.71 51.38 -17.42
CA LYS A 129 -0.93 52.30 -18.27
C LYS A 129 -0.53 51.71 -19.63
N ILE A 130 -0.59 50.39 -19.78
CA ILE A 130 -0.08 49.67 -20.96
C ILE A 130 -1.21 49.32 -21.94
N PHE A 131 -2.38 48.93 -21.43
CA PHE A 131 -3.52 48.49 -22.23
C PHE A 131 -4.56 49.61 -22.37
N LYS A 132 -5.02 49.87 -23.60
CA LYS A 132 -6.04 50.90 -23.85
C LYS A 132 -7.38 50.50 -23.24
N LYS A 133 -8.20 51.47 -22.81
CA LYS A 133 -9.53 51.25 -22.19
C LYS A 133 -9.49 50.28 -20.98
N ALA A 134 -8.39 50.28 -20.23
CA ALA A 134 -8.20 49.40 -19.09
C ALA A 134 -8.91 49.92 -17.83
N LYS A 135 -9.65 49.04 -17.16
CA LYS A 135 -10.26 49.24 -15.84
C LYS A 135 -9.58 48.32 -14.83
N ILE A 136 -9.27 48.84 -13.64
CA ILE A 136 -8.69 48.00 -12.59
C ILE A 136 -9.77 47.13 -11.99
N SER A 137 -9.49 45.84 -11.90
CA SER A 137 -10.29 44.86 -11.18
C SER A 137 -9.44 44.29 -10.05
N LYS A 138 -9.95 44.33 -8.81
CA LYS A 138 -9.25 43.77 -7.66
C LYS A 138 -9.30 42.24 -7.73
N GLY A 139 -8.18 41.60 -7.37
CA GLY A 139 -8.12 40.14 -7.23
C GLY A 139 -7.77 39.37 -8.51
N ILE A 140 -7.51 40.03 -9.64
CA ILE A 140 -7.01 39.36 -10.85
C ILE A 140 -5.50 39.54 -10.99
N GLN A 141 -4.76 38.47 -11.31
CA GLN A 141 -3.34 38.54 -11.63
C GLN A 141 -3.13 38.49 -13.14
N GLY A 142 -3.30 39.64 -13.82
CA GLY A 142 -3.12 39.74 -15.26
C GLY A 142 -4.16 40.61 -15.95
N VAL A 143 -4.61 40.16 -17.13
CA VAL A 143 -5.51 40.91 -18.01
C VAL A 143 -6.64 40.01 -18.51
N LYS A 144 -7.88 40.51 -18.52
CA LYS A 144 -9.01 39.93 -19.26
C LYS A 144 -9.50 40.93 -20.30
N PHE A 145 -9.69 40.49 -21.54
CA PHE A 145 -10.27 41.33 -22.59
C PHE A 145 -11.76 41.01 -22.71
N VAL A 146 -12.60 42.03 -22.62
CA VAL A 146 -14.04 41.90 -22.85
C VAL A 146 -14.34 42.35 -24.27
N THR A 147 -14.88 41.44 -25.06
CA THR A 147 -15.40 41.69 -26.41
C THR A 147 -16.92 41.63 -26.38
N LYS A 148 -17.60 41.95 -27.50
CA LYS A 148 -19.07 41.91 -27.58
C LYS A 148 -19.64 40.53 -27.25
N ASP A 149 -18.94 39.47 -27.66
CA ASP A 149 -19.46 38.11 -27.62
C ASP A 149 -18.73 37.21 -26.60
N ALA A 150 -17.54 37.60 -26.12
CA ALA A 150 -16.72 36.74 -25.27
C ALA A 150 -15.79 37.51 -24.32
N VAL A 151 -15.38 36.84 -23.24
CA VAL A 151 -14.29 37.27 -22.36
C VAL A 151 -13.07 36.39 -22.61
N ILE A 152 -11.98 37.01 -23.06
CA ILE A 152 -10.71 36.32 -23.29
C ILE A 152 -9.82 36.53 -22.06
N ASP A 153 -9.58 35.45 -21.33
CA ASP A 153 -8.89 35.47 -20.03
C ASP A 153 -7.39 35.16 -20.20
N PHE A 154 -6.56 36.18 -20.00
CA PHE A 154 -5.09 36.05 -19.94
C PHE A 154 -4.56 36.25 -18.52
N THR A 155 -5.36 35.96 -17.50
CA THR A 155 -4.86 35.92 -16.12
C THR A 155 -3.87 34.78 -15.95
N LEU A 156 -2.82 35.03 -15.17
CA LEU A 156 -1.84 34.02 -14.81
C LEU A 156 -2.45 32.89 -13.99
N ASP A 157 -3.50 33.17 -13.21
CA ASP A 157 -4.26 32.14 -12.49
C ASP A 157 -4.85 31.13 -13.48
N ARG A 158 -5.51 31.60 -14.55
CA ARG A 158 -6.09 30.72 -15.56
C ARG A 158 -5.04 29.95 -16.37
N MET A 159 -3.92 30.60 -16.67
CA MET A 159 -2.80 29.93 -17.34
C MET A 159 -2.15 28.86 -16.45
N LEU A 160 -2.04 29.13 -15.15
CA LEU A 160 -1.52 28.16 -14.18
C LEU A 160 -2.46 26.97 -14.04
N GLU A 161 -3.78 27.20 -13.92
CA GLU A 161 -4.79 26.13 -13.92
C GLU A 161 -4.71 25.28 -15.19
N ALA A 162 -4.64 25.91 -16.37
CA ALA A 162 -4.58 25.20 -17.65
C ALA A 162 -3.29 24.38 -17.85
N LYS A 163 -2.24 24.67 -17.07
CA LYS A 163 -0.96 23.96 -17.10
C LYS A 163 -0.70 23.16 -15.82
N GLN A 164 -1.66 23.10 -14.91
CA GLN A 164 -1.47 22.49 -13.61
C GLN A 164 -1.08 21.02 -13.75
N ASP A 165 -1.76 20.24 -14.59
CA ASP A 165 -1.46 18.82 -14.79
C ASP A 165 -0.06 18.60 -15.39
N MET A 166 0.36 19.44 -16.35
CA MET A 166 1.71 19.38 -16.90
C MET A 166 2.78 19.72 -15.86
N ILE A 167 2.51 20.70 -14.99
CA ILE A 167 3.41 21.08 -13.90
C ILE A 167 3.49 19.95 -12.87
N ARG A 168 2.35 19.32 -12.54
CA ARG A 168 2.30 18.15 -11.64
C ARG A 168 3.12 17.00 -12.17
N GLU A 169 2.97 16.68 -13.46
CA GLU A 169 3.75 15.63 -14.13
C GLU A 169 5.25 15.95 -14.14
N SER A 170 5.61 17.21 -14.40
CA SER A 170 7.01 17.66 -14.38
C SER A 170 7.62 17.54 -12.97
N ILE A 171 6.93 18.00 -11.94
CA ILE A 171 7.37 17.85 -10.53
C ILE A 171 7.50 16.37 -10.17
N ALA A 172 6.51 15.55 -10.56
CA ALA A 172 6.54 14.11 -10.32
C ALA A 172 7.77 13.46 -10.95
N LYS A 173 8.14 13.86 -12.17
CA LYS A 173 9.27 13.32 -12.88
C LYS A 173 10.62 13.80 -12.33
N GLU A 174 10.75 15.07 -11.96
CA GLU A 174 12.03 15.63 -11.51
C GLU A 174 12.36 15.32 -10.04
N VAL A 175 11.34 15.20 -9.19
CA VAL A 175 11.52 15.05 -7.74
C VAL A 175 11.39 13.60 -7.30
N PHE A 176 10.59 12.79 -8.02
CA PHE A 176 10.17 11.46 -7.57
C PHE A 176 10.48 10.31 -8.56
N SER A 177 11.04 10.59 -9.75
CA SER A 177 11.52 9.58 -10.71
C SER A 177 13.03 9.67 -10.88
#